data_AF-R7N138-F1
#
_entry.id   AF-R7N138-F1
#
_cell.length_a   1.000
_cell.length_b   1.000
_cell.length_c   1.000
_cell.angle_alpha   90.00
_cell.angle_beta   90.00
_cell.angle_gamma   90.00
#
_symmetry.space_group_name_H-M   'P 1'
#
loop_
_entity.id
_entity.type
_entity.pdbx_description
1 polymer ?
#
loop_
_entity_poly.entity_id
_entity_poly.type
_entity_poly.pdbx_seq_one_letter_code
_entity_poly.pdbx_strand_id
1 'polypeptide(L)' 'MNIGLWLIVIVGGAVGILSTLYCVISLVAVLAYKIYRKVVHKIPLCN' A
#
# COMPACT_ATOMS: atom_id res chain seq x y z
N MET A 1 9.36 -19.30 -30.11
CA MET A 1 8.95 -18.80 -28.78
C MET A 1 9.64 -17.46 -28.53
N ASN A 2 8.88 -16.39 -28.29
CA ASN A 2 9.40 -15.03 -28.22
C ASN A 2 9.79 -14.69 -26.77
N ILE A 3 11.06 -14.87 -26.43
CA ILE A 3 11.58 -14.80 -25.06
C ILE A 3 11.48 -13.39 -24.45
N GLY A 4 11.55 -12.34 -25.29
CA GLY A 4 11.45 -10.95 -24.85
C GLY A 4 10.07 -10.61 -24.27
N LEU A 5 9.00 -11.24 -24.77
CA LEU A 5 7.64 -11.00 -24.26
C LEU A 5 7.44 -11.55 -22.86
N TRP A 6 8.00 -12.73 -22.57
CA TRP A 6 7.94 -13.35 -21.25
C TRP A 6 8.63 -12.52 -20.17
N LEU A 7 9.75 -11.88 -20.51
CA LEU A 7 10.51 -11.05 -19.57
C LEU A 7 9.71 -9.79 -19.16
N ILE A 8 9.02 -9.16 -20.12
CA ILE A 8 8.17 -7.99 -19.88
C ILE A 8 6.96 -8.37 -19.01
N VAL A 9 6.35 -9.54 -19.25
CA VAL A 9 5.21 -10.02 -18.45
C VAL A 9 5.62 -10.27 -16.99
N ILE A 10 6.79 -10.87 -16.76
CA ILE A 10 7.28 -11.14 -15.39
C ILE A 10 7.61 -9.84 -14.67
N VAL A 11 8.34 -8.92 -15.32
CA VAL A 11 8.72 -7.64 -14.71
C VAL A 11 7.49 -6.75 -14.49
N GLY A 12 6.59 -6.66 -15.46
CA GLY A 12 5.34 -5.91 -15.35
C GLY A 12 4.43 -6.46 -14.26
N GLY A 13 4.32 -7.79 -14.15
CA GLY A 13 3.55 -8.44 -13.09
C GLY A 13 4.15 -8.18 -11.70
N ALA A 14 5.47 -8.30 -11.55
CA ALA A 14 6.15 -8.04 -10.28
C ALA A 14 5.99 -6.58 -9.81
N VAL A 15 6.17 -5.61 -10.71
CA VAL A 15 5.97 -4.19 -10.41
C VAL A 15 4.53 -3.90 -10.01
N GLY A 16 3.54 -4.48 -10.72
CA GLY A 16 2.13 -4.30 -10.39
C GLY A 16 1.78 -4.77 -8.98
N ILE A 17 2.26 -5.96 -8.57
CA ILE A 17 2.00 -6.50 -7.23
C ILE A 17 2.64 -5.62 -6.16
N LEU A 18 3.89 -5.18 -6.37
CA LEU A 18 4.60 -4.32 -5.42
C LEU A 18 3.87 -2.97 -5.25
N SER A 19 3.39 -2.36 -6.33
CA SER A 19 2.63 -1.11 -6.27
C SER A 19 1.31 -1.25 -5.54
N THR A 20 0.54 -2.32 -5.80
CA THR A 20 -0.72 -2.57 -5.09
C THR A 20 -0.49 -2.82 -3.60
N LEU A 21 0.52 -3.65 -3.27
CA LEU A 21 0.85 -3.96 -1.88
C LEU A 21 1.28 -2.71 -1.11
N TYR A 22 2.12 -1.87 -1.71
CA TYR A 22 2.53 -0.59 -1.12
C TYR A 22 1.33 0.32 -0.84
N CYS A 23 0.40 0.43 -1.79
CA CYS A 23 -0.79 1.27 -1.64
C CYS A 23 -1.69 0.78 -0.49
N VAL A 24 -1.92 -0.53 -0.39
CA VAL A 24 -2.73 -1.12 0.70
C VAL A 24 -2.05 -0.90 2.05
N ILE A 25 -0.76 -1.16 2.16
CA ILE A 25 -0.01 -0.96 3.42
C ILE A 25 -0.02 0.53 3.83
N SER A 26 0.15 1.45 2.88
CA SER A 26 0.10 2.89 3.15
C SER A 26 -1.25 3.33 3.71
N LEU A 27 -2.36 2.85 3.11
CA LEU A 27 -3.70 3.15 3.59
C LEU A 27 -3.94 2.57 5.00
N VAL A 28 -3.54 1.32 5.24
CA VAL A 28 -3.68 0.67 6.55
C VAL A 28 -2.81 1.37 7.61
N ALA A 29 -1.58 1.76 7.27
CA ALA A 29 -0.68 2.47 8.17
C ALA A 29 -1.24 3.84 8.59
N VAL A 30 -1.79 4.60 7.63
CA VAL A 30 -2.46 5.88 7.94
C VAL A 30 -3.70 5.67 8.81
N LEU A 31 -4.48 4.62 8.55
CA LEU A 31 -5.65 4.27 9.37
C LEU A 31 -5.24 3.88 10.80
N ALA A 32 -4.21 3.05 10.93
CA ALA A 32 -3.65 2.62 12.21
C ALA A 32 -3.09 3.80 12.99
N TYR A 33 -2.38 4.72 12.33
CA TYR A 33 -1.88 5.94 12.96
C TYR A 33 -3.04 6.85 13.40
N LYS A 34 -4.13 6.91 12.63
CA LYS A 34 -5.34 7.67 12.98
C LYS A 34 -6.03 7.08 14.22
N ILE A 35 -6.12 5.76 14.32
CA ILE A 35 -6.66 5.05 15.49
C ILE A 35 -5.73 5.23 16.70
N TYR A 36 -4.41 5.08 16.51
CA TYR A 36 -3.41 5.27 17.55
C TYR A 36 -3.49 6.67 18.16
N ARG A 37 -3.55 7.72 17.33
CA ARG A 37 -3.72 9.10 17.81
C ARG A 37 -5.05 9.30 18.55
N LYS A 38 -6.13 8.67 18.09
CA LYS A 38 -7.44 8.72 18.77
C LYS A 38 -7.39 8.10 20.16
N VAL A 39 -6.71 6.96 20.32
CA VAL A 39 -6.64 6.21 21.59
C VAL A 39 -5.69 6.86 22.58
N VAL A 40 -4.49 7.27 22.13
CA VAL A 40 -3.43 7.79 23.02
C VAL A 40 -3.67 9.26 23.39
N HIS A 41 -4.04 10.10 22.42
CA HIS A 41 -4.14 11.54 22.68
C HIS A 41 -5.55 12.00 23.09
N LYS A 42 -6.58 11.12 23.03
CA LYS A 42 -7.99 11.43 23.37
C LYS A 42 -8.51 12.78 22.83
N ILE A 43 -7.91 13.28 21.76
CA ILE A 43 -8.31 14.53 21.11
C ILE A 43 -9.41 14.22 20.09
N PRO A 44 -10.54 14.93 20.15
CA PRO A 44 -11.63 14.72 19.20
C PRO A 44 -11.13 15.03 17.78
N LEU A 45 -11.53 14.19 16.82
CA LEU A 45 -11.17 14.32 15.40
C LEU A 45 -11.89 15.47 14.68
N CYS A 46 -12.79 16.18 15.38
CA CYS A 46 -13.40 17.43 14.98
C CYS A 46 -13.21 18.45 16.12
N ASN A 47 -13.01 19.71 15.74
CA ASN A 47 -13.48 20.82 16.58
C ASN A 47 -15.01 20.77 16.68
#